data_AF-A0A519BT63-F1
#
_entry.id   AF-A0A519BT63-F1
#
_cell.length_a   1.000
_cell.length_b   1.000
_cell.length_c   1.000
_cell.angle_alpha   90.00
_cell.angle_beta   90.00
_cell.angle_gamma   90.00
#
_symmetry.space_group_name_H-M   'P 1'
#
loop_
_entity.id
_entity.type
_entity.pdbx_description
1 polymer ?
#
loop_
_entity_poly.entity_id
_entity_poly.type
_entity_poly.pdbx_seq_one_letter_code
_entity_poly.pdbx_strand_id
1 'polypeptide(L)'
;MKLTEKIMKNSNTVYMILLLIGVSVLGIFSYATYIFYQIVQGTTLIGWTYLVAAPNLFAILLILMLLFVGKEQAANEVADFLGGN
;
A
#
# COMPACT_ATOMS: atom_id res chain seq x y z
N MET A 1 -20.40 4.08 -20.33
CA MET A 1 -20.25 3.55 -18.96
C MET A 1 -19.65 4.65 -18.11
N LYS A 2 -20.29 4.98 -16.99
CA LYS A 2 -19.71 5.91 -16.01
C LYS A 2 -18.44 5.29 -15.40
N LEU A 3 -17.52 6.12 -14.91
CA LEU A 3 -16.24 5.65 -14.34
C LEU A 3 -16.47 4.63 -13.21
N THR A 4 -17.41 4.92 -12.32
CA THR A 4 -17.87 4.04 -11.23
C THR A 4 -18.30 2.66 -11.73
N GLU A 5 -19.12 2.59 -12.79
CA GLU A 5 -19.56 1.32 -13.38
C GLU A 5 -18.37 0.53 -13.95
N LYS A 6 -17.37 1.22 -14.51
CA LYS A 6 -16.16 0.60 -15.08
C LYS A 6 -15.26 0.02 -13.99
N ILE A 7 -15.15 0.70 -12.86
CA ILE A 7 -14.40 0.23 -11.68
C ILE A 7 -15.11 -0.98 -11.07
N MET A 8 -16.42 -0.90 -10.87
CA MET A 8 -17.21 -2.00 -10.32
C MET A 8 -17.21 -3.26 -11.18
N LYS A 9 -17.33 -3.11 -12.51
CA LYS A 9 -17.24 -4.24 -13.44
C LYS A 9 -15.87 -4.94 -13.40
N ASN A 10 -14.82 -4.22 -13.02
CA ASN A 10 -13.44 -4.72 -12.94
C ASN A 10 -12.94 -4.80 -11.49
N SER A 11 -13.84 -4.98 -10.51
CA SER A 11 -13.53 -4.95 -9.07
C SER A 11 -12.38 -5.88 -8.69
N ASN A 12 -12.31 -7.06 -9.30
CA ASN A 12 -11.21 -8.02 -9.06
C ASN A 12 -9.84 -7.46 -9.52
N THR A 13 -9.80 -6.82 -10.69
CA THR A 13 -8.56 -6.21 -11.21
C THR A 13 -8.13 -5.04 -10.35
N VAL A 14 -9.08 -4.18 -9.95
CA VAL A 14 -8.82 -3.03 -9.06
C VAL A 14 -8.28 -3.52 -7.72
N TYR A 15 -8.91 -4.52 -7.13
CA TYR A 15 -8.48 -5.14 -5.89
C TYR A 15 -7.06 -5.70 -5.97
N MET A 16 -6.75 -6.44 -7.03
CA MET A 16 -5.41 -6.98 -7.27
C MET A 16 -4.36 -5.89 -7.46
N ILE A 17 -4.70 -4.80 -8.15
CA ILE A 17 -3.81 -3.64 -8.31
C ILE A 17 -3.50 -2.99 -6.95
N LEU A 18 -4.51 -2.78 -6.11
CA LEU A 18 -4.32 -2.22 -4.77
C LEU A 18 -3.41 -3.09 -3.91
N LEU A 19 -3.62 -4.41 -3.93
CA LEU A 19 -2.75 -5.36 -3.23
C LEU A 19 -1.32 -5.32 -3.78
N LEU A 20 -1.15 -5.30 -5.10
CA LEU A 20 0.16 -5.22 -5.75
C LEU A 20 0.90 -3.93 -5.37
N ILE A 21 0.21 -2.80 -5.30
CA ILE A 21 0.79 -1.54 -4.84
C ILE A 21 1.27 -1.68 -3.39
N GLY A 22 0.43 -2.21 -2.49
CA GLY A 22 0.80 -2.43 -1.10
C GLY A 22 2.04 -3.32 -0.96
N VAL A 23 2.07 -4.46 -1.65
CA VAL A 23 3.21 -5.38 -1.63
C VAL A 23 4.47 -4.75 -2.24
N SER A 24 4.32 -3.95 -3.30
CA SER A 24 5.46 -3.26 -3.93
C SER A 24 6.07 -2.23 -2.99
N VAL A 25 5.25 -1.42 -2.32
CA VAL A 25 5.72 -0.46 -1.30
C VAL A 25 6.45 -1.21 -0.19
N LEU A 26 5.87 -2.30 0.32
CA LEU A 26 6.48 -3.12 1.36
C LEU A 26 7.84 -3.68 0.92
N GLY A 27 7.96 -4.18 -0.31
CA GLY A 27 9.23 -4.69 -0.85
C GLY A 27 10.30 -3.60 -0.98
N ILE A 28 9.95 -2.48 -1.61
CA ILE A 28 10.88 -1.36 -1.86
C ILE A 28 11.37 -0.77 -0.54
N PHE A 29 10.47 -0.49 0.39
CA PHE A 29 10.84 0.12 1.66
C PHE A 29 11.50 -0.86 2.63
N SER A 30 11.20 -2.16 2.56
CA SER A 30 11.97 -3.17 3.30
C SER A 30 13.42 -3.22 2.83
N TYR A 31 13.64 -3.21 1.51
CA TYR A 31 14.98 -3.15 0.94
C TYR A 31 15.71 -1.84 1.28
N ALA A 32 15.04 -0.70 1.14
CA ALA A 32 15.60 0.60 1.50
C ALA A 32 15.97 0.68 2.99
N THR A 33 15.11 0.15 3.87
CA THR A 33 15.38 0.06 5.32
C THR A 33 16.61 -0.79 5.59
N TYR A 34 16.73 -1.96 4.94
CA TYR A 34 17.88 -2.83 5.09
C TYR A 34 19.19 -2.14 4.67
N ILE A 35 19.23 -1.54 3.48
CA ILE A 35 20.42 -0.83 2.99
C ILE A 35 20.77 0.35 3.90
N PHE A 36 19.77 1.14 4.30
CA PHE A 36 19.99 2.27 5.19
C PHE A 36 20.56 1.82 6.54
N TYR A 37 19.99 0.76 7.14
CA TYR A 37 20.49 0.19 8.40
C TYR A 37 21.97 -0.21 8.30
N GLN A 38 22.36 -0.93 7.23
CA GLN A 38 23.75 -1.34 7.02
C GLN A 38 24.70 -0.15 6.90
N ILE A 39 24.25 0.96 6.30
CA ILE A 39 25.05 2.18 6.15
C ILE A 39 25.22 2.91 7.49
N VAL A 40 24.16 3.00 8.29
CA VAL A 40 24.16 3.81 9.52
C VAL A 40 24.45 3.03 10.80
N GLN A 41 24.66 1.71 10.70
CA GLN A 41 24.94 0.85 11.86
C GLN A 41 26.18 1.35 12.61
N GLY A 42 26.07 1.49 13.93
CA GLY A 42 27.15 2.03 14.77
C GLY A 42 27.24 3.57 14.79
N THR A 43 26.32 4.28 14.12
CA THR A 43 26.22 5.74 14.19
C THR A 43 24.99 6.18 15.00
N THR A 44 24.93 7.47 15.36
CA THR A 44 23.77 8.08 16.01
C THR A 44 22.52 8.11 15.11
N LEU A 45 22.68 7.86 13.80
CA LEU A 45 21.59 7.85 12.82
C LEU A 45 20.82 6.53 12.78
N ILE A 46 21.21 5.52 13.55
CA ILE A 46 20.53 4.21 13.57
C ILE A 46 19.04 4.31 13.91
N GLY A 47 18.63 5.28 14.72
CA GLY A 47 17.21 5.54 15.01
C GLY A 47 16.41 6.00 13.78
N TRP A 48 17.05 6.60 12.79
CA TRP A 48 16.38 7.05 11.56
C TRP A 48 15.97 5.88 10.67
N THR A 49 16.53 4.69 10.88
CA THR A 49 16.08 3.45 10.21
C THR A 49 14.59 3.20 10.45
N TYR A 50 14.05 3.55 11.63
CA TYR A 50 12.62 3.40 11.91
C TYR A 50 11.73 4.34 11.09
N LEU A 51 12.22 5.53 10.77
CA LEU A 51 11.50 6.47 9.89
C LEU A 51 11.46 5.93 8.46
N VAL A 52 12.58 5.38 7.98
CA VAL A 52 12.65 4.72 6.66
C VAL A 52 11.75 3.47 6.61
N ALA A 53 11.58 2.78 7.74
CA ALA A 53 10.70 1.62 7.85
C ALA A 53 9.21 1.97 7.97
N ALA A 54 8.83 3.21 8.28
CA ALA A 54 7.44 3.60 8.53
C ALA A 54 6.47 3.28 7.37
N PRO A 55 6.86 3.45 6.09
CA PRO A 55 6.01 3.06 4.97
C PRO A 55 5.71 1.55 4.90
N ASN A 56 6.57 0.69 5.46
CA ASN A 56 6.28 -0.75 5.57
C ASN A 56 5.09 -1.00 6.49
N LEU A 57 5.03 -0.31 7.64
CA LEU A 57 3.92 -0.43 8.58
C LEU A 57 2.60 0.01 7.90
N PHE A 58 2.64 1.13 7.19
CA PHE A 58 1.48 1.62 6.44
C PHE A 58 1.03 0.64 5.36
N ALA A 59 1.98 0.07 4.60
CA ALA A 59 1.68 -0.93 3.58
C ALA A 59 1.06 -2.21 4.18
N ILE A 60 1.56 -2.69 5.32
CA ILE A 60 0.98 -3.84 6.03
C ILE A 60 -0.45 -3.54 6.45
N LEU A 61 -0.70 -2.39 7.08
CA LEU A 61 -2.04 -2.00 7.51
C LEU A 61 -3.00 -1.89 6.32
N LEU A 62 -2.55 -1.31 5.21
CA LEU A 62 -3.34 -1.20 3.98
C LEU A 62 -3.69 -2.59 3.42
N ILE A 63 -2.71 -3.50 3.31
CA ILE A 63 -2.94 -4.87 2.84
C ILE A 63 -3.94 -5.59 3.75
N LEU A 64 -3.76 -5.51 5.08
CA LEU A 64 -4.68 -6.13 6.03
C LEU A 64 -6.09 -5.57 5.88
N MET A 65 -6.25 -4.25 5.81
CA MET A 65 -7.55 -3.61 5.59
C MET A 65 -8.20 -4.12 4.29
N LEU A 66 -7.45 -4.20 3.18
CA LEU A 66 -7.96 -4.74 1.92
C LEU A 66 -8.39 -6.21 2.04
N LEU A 67 -7.64 -7.03 2.79
CA LEU A 67 -7.99 -8.43 3.03
C LEU A 67 -9.26 -8.59 3.87
N PHE A 68 -9.46 -7.72 4.87
CA PHE A 68 -10.66 -7.73 5.72
C PHE A 68 -11.91 -7.20 5.02
N VAL A 69 -11.76 -6.09 4.28
CA VAL A 69 -12.86 -5.39 3.62
C VAL A 69 -13.33 -6.12 2.36
N GLY A 70 -12.41 -6.76 1.65
CA GLY A 70 -12.71 -7.53 0.44
C GLY A 70 -12.90 -6.68 -0.82
N LYS A 71 -13.03 -7.38 -1.95
CA LYS A 71 -12.96 -6.80 -3.30
C LYS A 71 -14.06 -5.80 -3.65
N GLU A 72 -15.29 -6.03 -3.18
CA GLU A 72 -16.45 -5.22 -3.59
C GLU A 72 -16.41 -3.85 -2.91
N GLN A 73 -16.18 -3.84 -1.59
CA GLN A 73 -16.05 -2.60 -0.84
C GLN A 73 -14.79 -1.84 -1.26
N ALA A 74 -13.65 -2.52 -1.49
CA ALA A 74 -12.46 -1.85 -2.01
C ALA A 74 -12.70 -1.18 -3.38
N ALA A 75 -13.46 -1.81 -4.27
CA ALA A 75 -13.82 -1.22 -5.55
C ALA A 75 -14.81 -0.05 -5.41
N ASN A 76 -15.76 -0.13 -4.48
CA ASN A 76 -16.68 0.97 -4.15
C ASN A 76 -15.91 2.20 -3.65
N GLU A 77 -15.03 2.04 -2.66
CA GLU A 77 -14.22 3.14 -2.10
C GLU A 77 -13.35 3.82 -3.17
N VAL A 78 -12.74 3.03 -4.06
CA VAL A 78 -11.97 3.57 -5.20
C VAL A 78 -12.86 4.28 -6.20
N ALA A 79 -14.06 3.75 -6.44
CA ALA A 79 -15.02 4.35 -7.35
C ALA A 79 -15.59 5.67 -6.82
N ASP A 80 -15.77 5.79 -5.51
CA ASP A 80 -16.20 7.02 -4.84
C ASP A 80 -15.06 8.05 -4.85
N PHE A 81 -13.85 7.64 -4.45
CA PHE A 81 -12.67 8.51 -4.45
C PHE A 81 -12.34 9.09 -5.83
N LEU A 82 -12.37 8.26 -6.89
CA LEU A 82 -12.09 8.70 -8.26
C LEU A 82 -13.31 9.31 -8.96
N GLY A 83 -14.52 8.95 -8.50
CA GLY A 83 -15.79 9.42 -9.03
C GLY A 83 -16.14 10.85 -8.63
N GLY A 84 -15.48 11.39 -7.60
CA GLY A 84 -15.64 12.77 -7.17
C GLY A 84 -16.99 13.05 -6.49
N ASN A 85 -17.55 12.06 -5.80
CA ASN A 85 -18.60 12.31 -4.80
C ASN A 85 -17.98 12.70 -3.47
#